data_AF-A0A948GMC5-F1
#
_entry.id   AF-A0A948GMC5-F1
#
_cell.length_a   1.000
_cell.length_b   1.000
_cell.length_c   1.000
_cell.angle_alpha   90.00
_cell.angle_beta   90.00
_cell.angle_gamma   90.00
#
_symmetry.space_group_name_H-M   'P 1'
#
loop_
_entity.id
_entity.type
_entity.pdbx_description
1 polymer ?
#
loop_
_entity_poly.entity_id
_entity_poly.type
_entity_poly.pdbx_seq_one_letter_code
_entity_poly.pdbx_strand_id
1 'polypeptide(L)'
;MNLRNTMGLLATTLLVSLPAMAEHKTPTEAQCRAMVDGMVQSMKAAPLKTERDKQGAREVIERVERIVRDNRSRGASECESWAAIGKVVTSQ
;
A
#
# COMPACT_ATOMS: atom_id res chain seq x y z
N MET A 1 -57.28 -22.23 -24.37
CA MET A 1 -55.82 -22.36 -24.13
C MET A 1 -55.09 -21.37 -25.04
N ASN A 2 -54.52 -20.30 -24.48
CA ASN A 2 -53.23 -19.69 -24.88
C ASN A 2 -52.96 -18.38 -24.10
N LEU A 3 -51.96 -18.49 -23.22
CA LEU A 3 -50.88 -17.57 -22.84
C LEU A 3 -51.04 -16.04 -22.80
N ARG A 4 -50.49 -15.50 -21.69
CA ARG A 4 -49.86 -14.17 -21.45
C ARG A 4 -50.78 -13.06 -20.94
N ASN A 5 -50.67 -12.79 -19.63
CA ASN A 5 -50.10 -11.52 -19.15
C ASN A 5 -49.93 -11.53 -17.62
N THR A 6 -48.74 -11.87 -17.14
CA THR A 6 -48.31 -11.57 -15.77
C THR A 6 -47.34 -10.40 -15.83
N MET A 7 -47.86 -9.19 -15.67
CA MET A 7 -47.06 -8.00 -15.43
C MET A 7 -47.49 -7.43 -14.09
N GLY A 8 -46.82 -7.91 -13.03
CA GLY A 8 -47.04 -7.49 -11.67
C GLY A 8 -45.69 -7.22 -11.02
N LEU A 9 -45.34 -5.94 -10.96
CA LEU A 9 -44.32 -5.31 -10.13
C LEU A 9 -43.91 -6.14 -8.90
N LEU A 10 -42.62 -6.44 -8.75
CA LEU A 10 -42.01 -6.59 -7.44
C LEU A 10 -40.64 -5.88 -7.45
N ALA A 11 -40.55 -4.91 -6.55
CA ALA A 11 -39.52 -3.89 -6.43
C ALA A 11 -38.14 -4.47 -6.15
N THR A 12 -37.19 -4.20 -7.04
CA THR A 12 -35.77 -4.43 -6.81
C THR A 12 -35.25 -3.35 -5.84
N THR A 13 -35.28 -3.64 -4.53
CA THR A 13 -34.54 -2.84 -3.55
C THR A 13 -33.05 -2.97 -3.82
N LEU A 14 -32.49 -1.97 -4.50
CA LEU A 14 -31.06 -1.78 -4.66
C LEU A 14 -30.51 -1.35 -3.29
N LEU A 15 -30.07 -2.32 -2.48
CA LEU A 15 -29.23 -2.07 -1.32
C LEU A 15 -27.90 -1.50 -1.83
N VAL A 16 -27.80 -0.17 -1.88
CA VAL A 16 -26.53 0.53 -2.01
C VAL A 16 -25.74 0.22 -0.74
N SER A 17 -24.86 -0.78 -0.82
CA SER A 17 -23.80 -0.98 0.16
C SER A 17 -22.90 0.25 0.11
N LEU A 18 -23.10 1.16 1.06
CA LEU A 18 -22.13 2.18 1.40
C LEU A 18 -20.77 1.47 1.60
N PRO A 19 -19.66 1.92 0.99
CA PRO A 19 -18.36 1.41 1.35
C PRO A 19 -18.17 1.70 2.84
N ALA A 20 -18.04 0.61 3.62
CA ALA A 20 -17.72 0.69 5.03
C ALA A 20 -16.55 1.66 5.21
N MET A 21 -16.78 2.69 6.01
CA MET A 21 -15.75 3.64 6.39
C MET A 21 -14.57 2.82 6.91
N ALA A 22 -13.39 3.05 6.35
CA ALA A 22 -12.18 2.30 6.66
C ALA A 22 -11.93 2.32 8.17
N GLU A 23 -12.25 1.21 8.84
CA GLU A 23 -11.74 0.94 10.18
C GLU A 23 -10.22 0.91 10.02
N HIS A 24 -9.49 1.83 10.66
CA HIS A 24 -8.02 1.89 10.61
C HIS A 24 -7.44 0.70 11.38
N LYS A 25 -7.63 -0.50 10.85
CA LYS A 25 -7.03 -1.73 11.34
C LYS A 25 -5.53 -1.66 11.07
N THR A 26 -4.72 -1.96 12.09
CA THR A 26 -3.28 -2.12 11.92
C THR A 26 -3.03 -3.11 10.77
N PRO A 27 -2.19 -2.76 9.77
CA PRO A 27 -1.93 -3.65 8.65
C PRO A 27 -1.35 -4.99 9.12
N THR A 28 -1.67 -6.06 8.41
CA THR A 28 -1.06 -7.38 8.66
C THR A 28 0.40 -7.39 8.21
N GLU A 29 1.15 -8.37 8.67
CA GLU A 29 2.55 -8.58 8.27
C GLU A 29 2.72 -8.67 6.75
N ALA A 30 1.81 -9.37 6.07
CA ALA A 30 1.83 -9.47 4.60
C ALA A 30 1.53 -8.14 3.91
N GLN A 31 0.63 -7.32 4.49
CA GLN A 31 0.34 -5.98 3.97
C GLN A 31 1.55 -5.05 4.16
N CYS A 32 2.18 -5.08 5.34
CA CYS A 32 3.40 -4.32 5.60
C CYS A 32 4.53 -4.71 4.63
N ARG A 33 4.71 -6.01 4.36
CA ARG A 33 5.67 -6.49 3.36
C ARG A 33 5.41 -5.90 1.98
N ALA A 34 4.16 -5.97 1.51
CA ALA A 34 3.77 -5.43 0.21
C ALA A 34 4.00 -3.91 0.13
N MET A 35 3.71 -3.18 1.22
CA MET A 35 3.95 -1.74 1.30
C MET A 35 5.43 -1.39 1.31
N VAL A 36 6.26 -2.13 2.06
CA VAL A 36 7.72 -1.98 2.08
C VAL A 36 8.30 -2.23 0.68
N ASP A 37 7.96 -3.36 0.05
CA ASP A 37 8.47 -3.71 -1.27
C ASP A 37 8.01 -2.69 -2.33
N GLY A 38 6.74 -2.30 -2.30
CA GLY A 38 6.17 -1.31 -3.22
C GLY A 38 6.82 0.08 -3.07
N MET A 39 7.12 0.50 -1.84
CA MET A 39 7.80 1.77 -1.58
C MET A 39 9.24 1.74 -2.08
N VAL A 40 10.00 0.68 -1.80
CA VAL A 40 11.38 0.52 -2.30
C VAL A 40 11.40 0.55 -3.83
N GLN A 41 10.50 -0.18 -4.48
CA GLN A 41 10.38 -0.17 -5.94
C GLN A 41 10.05 1.22 -6.47
N SER A 42 9.10 1.91 -5.84
CA SER A 42 8.67 3.26 -6.26
C SER A 42 9.81 4.28 -6.13
N MET A 43 10.57 4.23 -5.04
CA MET A 43 11.73 5.12 -4.84
C MET A 43 12.79 4.91 -5.93
N LYS A 44 13.02 3.66 -6.36
CA LYS A 44 14.00 3.32 -7.41
C LYS A 44 13.53 3.71 -8.82
N ALA A 45 12.21 3.75 -9.04
CA ALA A 45 11.62 4.11 -10.32
C ALA A 45 11.37 5.62 -10.49
N ALA A 46 11.51 6.40 -9.41
CA ALA A 46 11.23 7.83 -9.43
C ALA A 46 12.14 8.57 -10.43
N PRO A 47 11.57 9.35 -11.38
CA PRO A 47 12.37 10.12 -12.32
C PRO A 47 12.98 11.35 -11.63
N LEU A 48 14.31 11.44 -11.63
CA LEU A 48 15.07 12.54 -10.99
C LEU A 48 15.73 13.41 -12.07
N LYS A 49 15.53 14.73 -11.96
CA LYS A 49 15.91 15.70 -13.01
C LYS A 49 17.35 16.19 -12.89
N THR A 50 17.89 16.28 -11.67
CA THR A 50 19.23 16.82 -11.42
C THR A 50 20.16 15.77 -10.82
N GLU A 51 21.47 15.90 -11.05
CA GLU A 51 22.47 15.01 -10.43
C GLU A 51 22.49 15.11 -8.91
N ARG A 52 22.20 16.31 -8.37
CA ARG A 52 22.07 16.52 -6.93
C ARG A 52 20.91 15.69 -6.35
N ASP A 53 19.76 15.69 -7.02
CA ASP A 53 18.60 14.90 -6.59
C ASP A 53 18.90 13.40 -6.70
N LYS A 54 19.63 12.97 -7.74
CA LYS A 54 20.05 11.57 -7.90
C LYS A 54 20.95 11.10 -6.76
N GLN A 55 21.91 11.93 -6.35
CA GLN A 55 22.80 11.60 -5.23
C GLN A 55 22.03 11.50 -3.91
N GLY A 56 21.20 12.51 -3.60
CA GLY A 56 20.38 12.49 -2.38
C GLY A 56 19.40 11.31 -2.36
N ALA A 57 18.73 11.02 -3.47
CA ALA A 57 17.84 9.88 -3.56
C ALA A 57 18.58 8.55 -3.42
N ARG A 58 19.79 8.43 -3.96
CA ARG A 58 20.60 7.20 -3.84
C ARG A 58 20.94 6.91 -2.39
N GLU A 59 21.36 7.90 -1.62
CA GLU A 59 21.66 7.74 -0.19
C GLU A 59 20.42 7.28 0.60
N VAL A 60 19.26 7.88 0.32
CA VAL A 60 17.99 7.50 0.96
C VAL A 60 17.59 6.08 0.57
N ILE A 61 17.68 5.71 -0.71
CA ILE A 61 17.37 4.36 -1.20
C ILE A 61 18.29 3.33 -0.54
N GLU A 62 19.60 3.59 -0.50
CA GLU A 62 20.57 2.68 0.13
C GLU A 62 20.30 2.49 1.62
N ARG A 63 19.92 3.56 2.33
CA ARG A 63 19.54 3.50 3.74
C ARG A 63 18.28 2.67 3.95
N VAL A 64 17.26 2.88 3.12
CA VAL A 64 16.01 2.13 3.16
C VAL A 64 16.24 0.64 2.86
N GLU A 65 16.96 0.32 1.80
CA GLU A 65 17.28 -1.08 1.45
C GLU A 65 18.10 -1.76 2.55
N ARG A 66 19.00 -1.03 3.22
CA ARG A 66 19.75 -1.55 4.37
C ARG A 66 18.81 -1.89 5.54
N ILE A 67 17.90 -0.99 5.91
CA ILE A 67 16.91 -1.23 6.98
C ILE A 67 16.11 -2.51 6.69
N VAL A 68 15.60 -2.66 5.46
CA VAL A 68 14.80 -3.82 5.08
C VAL A 68 15.64 -5.11 5.18
N ARG A 69 16.86 -5.12 4.65
CA ARG A 69 17.74 -6.29 4.72
C ARG A 69 18.09 -6.66 6.16
N ASP A 70 18.46 -5.70 6.98
CA ASP A 70 18.87 -5.92 8.37
C ASP A 70 17.70 -6.40 9.23
N ASN A 71 16.50 -5.84 9.01
CA ASN A 71 15.30 -6.29 9.70
C ASN A 71 14.89 -7.71 9.29
N ARG A 72 14.97 -8.05 7.99
CA ARG A 72 14.70 -9.41 7.52
C ARG A 72 15.70 -10.42 8.04
N SER A 73 17.00 -10.08 8.09
CA SER A 73 18.05 -10.99 8.53
C SER A 73 17.95 -11.33 10.02
N ARG A 74 17.46 -10.40 10.85
CA ARG A 74 17.23 -10.61 12.28
C ARG A 74 15.83 -11.12 12.63
N GLY A 75 14.96 -11.35 11.64
CA GLY A 75 13.58 -11.81 11.84
C GLY A 75 12.62 -10.78 12.43
N ALA A 76 12.90 -9.48 12.28
CA ALA A 76 11.98 -8.42 12.69
C ALA A 76 10.76 -8.33 11.76
N SER A 77 9.66 -7.76 12.27
CA SER A 77 8.42 -7.60 11.50
C SER A 77 8.59 -6.63 10.33
N GLU A 78 7.89 -6.87 9.23
CA GLU A 78 7.84 -5.95 8.10
C GLU A 78 7.10 -4.66 8.47
N CYS A 79 6.21 -4.70 9.46
CA CYS A 79 5.57 -3.49 9.99
C CYS A 79 6.54 -2.59 10.76
N GLU A 80 7.55 -3.14 11.45
CA GLU A 80 8.67 -2.36 11.99
C GLU A 80 9.51 -1.74 10.87
N SER A 81 9.79 -2.50 9.80
CA SER A 81 10.47 -1.95 8.61
C SER A 81 9.68 -0.80 8.00
N TRP A 82 8.36 -0.95 7.84
CA TRP A 82 7.48 0.10 7.34
C TRP A 82 7.57 1.38 8.19
N ALA A 83 7.46 1.26 9.51
CA ALA A 83 7.56 2.39 10.42
C ALA A 83 8.95 3.06 10.40
N ALA A 84 10.02 2.27 10.31
CA ALA A 84 11.39 2.76 10.24
C ALA A 84 11.65 3.53 8.94
N ILE A 85 11.19 3.03 7.80
CA ILE A 85 11.34 3.72 6.52
C ILE A 85 10.52 5.02 6.51
N GLY A 86 9.31 5.01 7.09
CA GLY A 86 8.49 6.21 7.25
C GLY A 86 9.25 7.35 7.95
N LYS A 87 10.08 7.02 8.96
CA LYS A 87 10.94 8.02 9.63
C LYS A 87 12.02 8.55 8.70
N VAL A 88 12.68 7.69 7.92
CA VAL A 88 13.74 8.10 6.98
C VAL A 88 13.19 9.09 5.95
N VAL A 89 12.02 8.81 5.38
CA VAL A 89 11.42 9.65 4.33
C VAL A 89 10.91 10.98 4.87
N THR A 90 10.40 11.00 6.11
CA THR A 90 9.85 12.22 6.73
C THR A 90 10.89 13.09 7.45
N SER A 91 12.10 12.57 7.70
CA SER A 91 13.20 13.31 8.33
C SER A 91 14.14 14.03 7.36
N GLN A 92 13.73 14.21 6.11
CA GLN A 92 14.51 14.85 5.04
C GLN A 92 14.37 16.37 5.04
#